data_AF-A0A1F6S1S5-F1
#
_entry.id   AF-A0A1F6S1S5-F1
#
_cell.length_a   1.000
_cell.length_b   1.000
_cell.length_c   1.000
_cell.angle_alpha   90.00
_cell.angle_beta   90.00
_cell.angle_gamma   90.00
#
_symmetry.space_group_name_H-M   'P 1'
#
loop_
_entity.id
_entity.type
_entity.pdbx_description
1 polymer ?
#
loop_
_entity_poly.entity_id
_entity_poly.type
_entity_poly.pdbx_seq_one_letter_code
_entity_poly.pdbx_strand_id
1 'polypeptide(L)'
;MQENILSNRWYDRGPKMVEVLELIESLSQIEQEELGTTLIQLVNILRKNRKEDEIPISIGKNRVLGLYKSSNKRRWYDRNPVLMSAMNVLSTLPVDDCNIILEGMLLTLDDQD
;
A
#
# COMPACT_ATOMS: atom_id res chain seq x y z
N MET A 1 -6.94 22.29 15.33
CA MET A 1 -6.55 21.13 16.16
C MET A 1 -6.77 19.88 15.30
N GLN A 2 -5.84 19.59 14.39
CA GLN A 2 -5.90 18.47 13.43
C GLN A 2 -4.83 17.43 13.79
N GLU A 3 -4.83 17.00 15.05
CA GLU A 3 -3.93 15.95 15.53
C GLU A 3 -4.78 14.70 15.82
N ASN A 4 -4.32 13.53 15.39
CA ASN A 4 -4.88 12.17 15.60
C ASN A 4 -5.73 11.50 14.50
N ILE A 5 -5.45 11.72 13.20
CA ILE A 5 -5.87 10.75 12.16
C ILE A 5 -4.68 10.03 11.51
N LEU A 6 -3.47 10.56 11.68
CA LEU A 6 -2.24 10.07 11.03
C LEU A 6 -1.58 8.84 11.68
N SER A 7 -1.96 8.40 12.90
CA SER A 7 -1.07 7.53 13.70
C SER A 7 -1.37 6.02 13.69
N ASN A 8 -2.14 5.50 12.73
CA ASN A 8 -2.93 4.30 13.02
C ASN A 8 -3.01 3.22 11.93
N ARG A 9 -2.45 3.45 10.74
CA ARG A 9 -2.15 2.38 9.80
C ARG A 9 -0.75 1.88 10.01
N TRP A 10 -0.55 0.60 9.73
CA TRP A 10 0.70 -0.09 9.95
C TRP A 10 1.88 0.51 9.16
N TYR A 11 1.62 1.21 8.06
CA TYR A 11 2.60 1.90 7.23
C TYR A 11 2.73 3.41 7.47
N ASP A 12 1.91 4.00 8.35
CA ASP A 12 1.95 5.45 8.63
C ASP A 12 3.27 5.89 9.30
N ARG A 13 4.08 4.93 9.74
CA ARG A 13 5.38 5.16 10.39
C ARG A 13 6.56 5.08 9.42
N GLY A 14 6.32 4.69 8.17
CA GLY A 14 7.36 4.52 7.16
C GLY A 14 7.50 5.76 6.29
N PRO A 15 8.66 6.45 6.26
CA PRO A 15 8.84 7.64 5.44
C PRO A 15 8.57 7.39 3.95
N LYS A 16 9.01 6.23 3.43
CA LYS A 16 8.81 5.81 2.04
C LYS A 16 7.34 5.68 1.63
N MET A 17 6.48 5.26 2.55
CA MET A 17 5.05 5.13 2.23
C MET A 17 4.38 6.48 2.06
N VAL A 18 4.80 7.48 2.86
CA VAL A 18 4.27 8.84 2.75
C VAL A 18 4.65 9.42 1.38
N GLU A 19 5.92 9.30 1.02
CA GLU A 19 6.45 9.77 -0.26
C GLU A 19 5.76 9.10 -1.46
N VAL A 20 5.61 7.76 -1.43
CA VAL A 20 4.85 7.05 -2.46
C VAL A 20 3.40 7.53 -2.53
N LEU A 21 2.73 7.74 -1.41
CA LEU A 21 1.34 8.22 -1.43
C LEU A 21 1.21 9.62 -2.01
N GLU A 22 2.17 10.51 -1.73
CA GLU A 22 2.21 11.86 -2.29
C GLU A 22 2.41 11.82 -3.81
N LEU A 23 3.31 10.97 -4.31
CA LEU A 23 3.49 10.75 -5.74
C LEU A 23 2.21 10.21 -6.39
N ILE A 24 1.57 9.18 -5.80
CA ILE A 24 0.32 8.62 -6.35
C ILE A 24 -0.80 9.67 -6.35
N GLU A 25 -0.88 10.52 -5.34
CA GLU A 25 -1.88 11.61 -5.26
C GLU A 25 -1.71 12.63 -6.40
N SER A 26 -0.47 12.81 -6.89
CA SER A 26 -0.15 13.71 -8.01
C SER A 26 -0.51 13.15 -9.39
N LEU A 27 -0.68 11.83 -9.51
CA LEU A 27 -1.02 11.15 -10.77
C LEU A 27 -2.48 11.39 -11.18
N SER A 28 -2.76 11.31 -12.48
CA SER A 28 -4.14 11.32 -12.99
C SER A 28 -4.93 10.09 -12.51
N GLN A 29 -6.25 10.17 -12.57
CA GLN A 29 -7.11 9.07 -12.12
C GLN A 29 -6.87 7.77 -12.90
N ILE A 30 -6.53 7.86 -14.20
CA ILE A 30 -6.21 6.69 -15.03
C ILE A 30 -4.91 6.06 -14.57
N GLU A 31 -3.85 6.86 -14.39
CA GLU A 31 -2.54 6.38 -13.92
C GLU A 31 -2.63 5.78 -12.51
N GLN A 32 -3.45 6.36 -11.63
CA GLN A 32 -3.73 5.79 -10.31
C GLN A 32 -4.37 4.40 -10.39
N GLU A 33 -5.32 4.19 -11.32
CA GLU A 33 -5.97 2.89 -11.53
C GLU A 33 -5.01 1.85 -12.14
N GLU A 34 -4.21 2.25 -13.12
CA GLU A 34 -3.19 1.40 -13.75
C GLU A 34 -2.12 0.97 -12.73
N LEU A 35 -1.65 1.90 -11.92
CA LEU A 35 -0.67 1.64 -10.86
C LEU A 35 -1.26 0.72 -9.79
N GLY A 36 -2.48 0.98 -9.34
CA GLY A 36 -3.16 0.13 -8.36
C GLY A 36 -3.33 -1.31 -8.87
N THR A 37 -3.66 -1.48 -10.14
CA THR A 37 -3.78 -2.81 -10.78
C THR A 37 -2.42 -3.50 -10.85
N THR A 38 -1.38 -2.79 -11.28
CA THR A 38 0.00 -3.29 -11.35
C THR A 38 0.50 -3.74 -9.97
N LEU A 39 0.22 -2.95 -8.93
CA LEU A 39 0.57 -3.29 -7.55
C LEU A 39 -0.07 -4.61 -7.11
N ILE A 40 -1.37 -4.79 -7.34
CA ILE A 40 -2.08 -6.02 -6.98
C ILE A 40 -1.45 -7.22 -7.70
N GLN A 41 -1.11 -7.07 -8.98
CA GLN A 41 -0.46 -8.12 -9.77
C GLN A 41 0.93 -8.47 -9.22
N LEU A 42 1.76 -7.47 -8.93
CA LEU A 42 3.10 -7.66 -8.35
C LEU A 42 3.04 -8.42 -7.03
N VAL A 43 2.15 -8.03 -6.12
CA VAL A 43 2.00 -8.75 -4.84
C VAL A 43 1.54 -10.20 -5.06
N ASN A 44 0.63 -10.46 -5.99
CA ASN A 44 0.19 -11.81 -6.31
C ASN A 44 1.32 -12.67 -6.91
N ILE A 45 2.16 -12.08 -7.78
CA ILE A 45 3.34 -12.75 -8.33
C ILE A 45 4.34 -13.09 -7.21
N LEU A 46 4.63 -12.13 -6.32
CA LEU A 46 5.55 -12.35 -5.19
C LEU A 46 5.06 -13.48 -4.28
N ARG A 47 3.76 -13.49 -3.95
CA ARG A 47 3.14 -14.58 -3.17
C ARG A 47 3.28 -15.93 -3.84
N LYS A 48 2.98 -16.00 -5.15
CA LYS A 48 3.09 -17.24 -5.94
C LYS A 48 4.54 -17.75 -5.98
N ASN A 49 5.50 -16.85 -6.12
CA ASN A 49 6.92 -17.19 -6.21
C ASN A 49 7.52 -17.63 -4.87
N ARG A 50 6.95 -17.19 -3.73
CA ARG A 50 7.40 -17.57 -2.38
C ARG A 50 7.09 -19.03 -1.99
N LYS A 51 6.37 -19.83 -2.79
CA LYS A 51 5.93 -21.20 -2.44
C LYS A 51 5.42 -21.28 -0.99
N GLU A 52 4.34 -20.56 -0.67
CA GLU A 52 3.39 -20.68 0.46
C GLU A 52 3.72 -21.35 1.82
N ASP A 53 4.96 -21.64 2.21
CA ASP A 53 5.27 -22.30 3.50
C ASP A 53 5.43 -21.31 4.67
N GLU A 54 5.50 -20.00 4.40
CA GLU A 54 5.71 -18.95 5.41
C GLU A 54 4.78 -17.75 5.27
N ILE A 55 3.53 -17.92 4.80
CA ILE A 55 2.56 -16.84 4.99
C ILE A 55 2.25 -16.81 6.50
N PRO A 56 2.58 -15.72 7.22
CA PRO A 56 2.29 -15.65 8.64
C PRO A 56 0.77 -15.80 8.83
N ILE A 57 0.38 -16.77 9.67
CA ILE A 57 -1.02 -17.09 9.99
C ILE A 57 -1.81 -15.85 10.46
N SER A 58 -1.11 -14.81 10.93
CA SER A 58 -1.69 -13.54 11.33
C SER A 58 -0.94 -12.33 10.75
N ILE A 59 -1.69 -11.38 10.20
CA ILE A 59 -1.19 -10.05 9.77
C ILE A 59 -1.00 -9.07 10.95
N GLY A 60 -1.34 -9.48 12.18
CA GLY A 60 -1.20 -8.66 13.39
C GLY A 60 -2.29 -7.60 13.59
N LYS A 61 -2.51 -7.20 14.86
CA LYS A 61 -3.63 -6.32 15.27
C LYS A 61 -3.65 -4.97 14.54
N ASN A 62 -2.48 -4.36 14.32
CA ASN A 62 -2.38 -3.06 13.65
C ASN A 62 -2.85 -3.11 12.19
N ARG A 63 -2.59 -4.22 11.49
CA ARG A 63 -2.98 -4.38 10.09
C ARG A 63 -4.47 -4.68 9.96
N VAL A 64 -5.02 -5.53 10.86
CA VAL A 64 -6.48 -5.75 10.96
C VAL A 64 -7.22 -4.44 11.21
N LEU A 65 -6.74 -3.61 12.15
CA LEU A 65 -7.31 -2.30 12.42
C LEU A 65 -7.19 -1.35 11.21
N GLY A 66 -6.10 -1.45 10.44
CA GLY A 66 -5.91 -0.75 9.18
C GLY A 66 -6.97 -1.12 8.14
N LEU A 67 -7.23 -2.41 7.94
CA LEU A 67 -8.27 -2.91 7.02
C LEU A 67 -9.67 -2.42 7.42
N TYR A 68 -10.02 -2.49 8.71
CA TYR A 68 -11.29 -1.95 9.22
C TYR A 68 -11.42 -0.44 9.02
N LYS A 69 -10.32 0.32 9.15
CA LYS A 69 -10.34 1.76 8.89
C LYS A 69 -10.45 2.08 7.40
N SER A 70 -9.90 1.24 6.53
CA SER A 70 -10.00 1.38 5.08
C SER A 70 -11.41 1.14 4.57
N SER A 71 -12.13 0.14 5.11
CA SER A 71 -13.55 -0.07 4.77
C SER A 71 -14.45 1.12 5.13
N ASN A 72 -14.03 1.97 6.08
CA ASN A 72 -14.69 3.22 6.45
C ASN A 72 -14.27 4.44 5.59
N LYS A 73 -13.49 4.24 4.53
CA LYS A 73 -13.09 5.27 3.54
C LYS A 73 -12.46 6.54 4.13
N ARG A 74 -11.56 6.37 5.11
CA ARG A 74 -11.00 7.48 5.90
C ARG A 74 -9.86 8.24 5.22
N ARG A 75 -9.21 7.67 4.20
CA ARG A 75 -8.14 8.29 3.39
C ARG A 75 -8.66 8.62 2.00
N TRP A 76 -8.02 9.56 1.31
CA TRP A 76 -8.41 9.98 -0.04
C TRP A 76 -8.44 8.79 -1.02
N TYR A 77 -7.42 7.92 -0.97
CA TYR A 77 -7.30 6.75 -1.83
C TYR A 77 -8.24 5.60 -1.46
N ASP A 78 -8.83 5.58 -0.25
CA ASP A 78 -9.79 4.52 0.11
C ASP A 78 -11.10 4.65 -0.69
N ARG A 79 -11.34 5.81 -1.32
CA ARG A 79 -12.52 6.03 -2.18
C ARG A 79 -12.34 5.42 -3.57
N ASN A 80 -11.10 5.26 -4.01
CA ASN A 80 -10.77 4.53 -5.22
C ASN A 80 -10.68 3.03 -4.86
N PRO A 81 -11.59 2.17 -5.37
CA PRO A 81 -11.64 0.77 -4.99
C PRO A 81 -10.37 0.00 -5.39
N VAL A 82 -9.70 0.39 -6.48
CA VAL A 82 -8.46 -0.23 -6.96
C VAL A 82 -7.31 0.10 -6.03
N LEU A 83 -7.10 1.39 -5.72
CA LEU A 83 -6.05 1.81 -4.78
C LEU A 83 -6.29 1.26 -3.37
N MET A 84 -7.54 1.29 -2.90
CA MET A 84 -7.91 0.67 -1.62
C MET A 84 -7.50 -0.81 -1.58
N SER A 85 -7.82 -1.57 -2.64
CA SER A 85 -7.45 -2.97 -2.77
C SER A 85 -5.92 -3.16 -2.80
N ALA A 86 -5.21 -2.34 -3.57
CA ALA A 86 -3.75 -2.36 -3.64
C ALA A 86 -3.11 -2.16 -2.26
N MET A 87 -3.56 -1.16 -1.50
CA MET A 87 -3.09 -0.88 -0.14
C MET A 87 -3.40 -2.02 0.84
N ASN A 88 -4.55 -2.66 0.70
CA ASN A 88 -4.94 -3.81 1.52
C ASN A 88 -4.07 -5.03 1.20
N VAL A 89 -3.78 -5.28 -0.07
CA VAL A 89 -2.94 -6.39 -0.50
C VAL A 89 -1.48 -6.18 -0.07
N LEU A 90 -0.94 -4.96 -0.22
CA LEU A 90 0.38 -4.57 0.34
C LEU A 90 0.45 -4.83 1.86
N SER A 91 -0.65 -4.59 2.60
CA SER A 91 -0.72 -4.85 4.04
C SER A 91 -0.55 -6.31 4.46
N THR A 92 -0.62 -7.23 3.53
CA THR A 92 -0.41 -8.65 3.86
C THR A 92 1.04 -9.08 3.71
N LEU A 93 1.89 -8.27 3.07
CA LEU A 93 3.28 -8.61 2.83
C LEU A 93 4.15 -8.46 4.09
N PRO A 94 5.24 -9.21 4.22
CA PRO A 94 6.32 -8.88 5.13
C PRO A 94 6.76 -7.42 4.94
N VAL A 95 7.25 -6.78 6.02
CA VAL A 95 7.66 -5.38 5.97
C VAL A 95 8.76 -5.15 4.93
N ASP A 96 9.71 -6.08 4.83
CA ASP A 96 10.84 -5.99 3.88
C ASP A 96 10.37 -6.05 2.43
N ASP A 97 9.46 -6.99 2.09
CA ASP A 97 8.87 -7.08 0.74
C ASP A 97 8.10 -5.80 0.39
N CYS A 98 7.33 -5.27 1.34
CA CYS A 98 6.63 -4.02 1.11
C CYS A 98 7.62 -2.87 0.85
N ASN A 99 8.71 -2.79 1.61
CA ASN A 99 9.72 -1.75 1.43
C ASN A 99 10.41 -1.87 0.05
N ILE A 100 10.72 -3.07 -0.41
CA ILE A 100 11.30 -3.31 -1.74
C ILE A 100 10.35 -2.82 -2.85
N ILE A 101 9.06 -3.11 -2.73
CA ILE A 101 8.06 -2.62 -3.70
C ILE A 101 8.00 -1.09 -3.67
N LEU A 102 7.92 -0.48 -2.48
CA LEU A 102 7.85 0.98 -2.34
C LEU A 102 9.11 1.67 -2.88
N GLU A 103 10.31 1.11 -2.65
CA GLU A 103 11.55 1.61 -3.24
C GLU A 103 11.53 1.52 -4.77
N GLY A 104 11.09 0.39 -5.33
CA GLY A 104 10.94 0.24 -6.77
C GLY A 104 9.99 1.28 -7.37
N MET A 105 8.87 1.56 -6.68
CA MET A 105 7.93 2.60 -7.10
C MET A 105 8.57 3.99 -7.10
N LEU A 106 9.27 4.36 -6.02
CA LEU A 106 9.96 5.64 -5.92
C LEU A 106 10.94 5.82 -7.09
N LEU A 107 11.79 4.82 -7.36
CA LEU A 107 12.73 4.88 -8.48
C LEU A 107 12.02 5.06 -9.83
N THR A 108 10.95 4.31 -10.08
CA THR A 108 10.25 4.37 -11.37
C THR A 108 9.40 5.63 -11.60
N LEU A 109 8.93 6.25 -10.51
CA LEU A 109 8.06 7.43 -10.56
C LEU A 109 8.87 8.73 -10.48
N ASP A 110 10.06 8.71 -9.87
CA ASP A 110 11.00 9.82 -9.79
C ASP A 110 11.83 9.95 -11.10
N ASP A 111 12.10 8.84 -11.81
CA ASP A 111 12.78 8.82 -13.12
C ASP A 111 11.89 9.31 -14.31
N GLN A 112 10.73 9.95 -14.05
CA GLN A 112 9.84 10.49 -15.10
C GLN A 112 10.19 11.93 -15.54
N ASP A 113 11.36 12.45 -15.15
CA ASP A 113 11.92 13.75 -15.60
C ASP A 113 12.59 13.69 -16.99
#